data_AF-A0A5R8WNG7-F1
#
_entry.id   AF-A0A5R8WNG7-F1
#
_cell.length_a   1.000
_cell.length_b   1.000
_cell.length_c   1.000
_cell.angle_alpha   90.00
_cell.angle_beta   90.00
_cell.angle_gamma   90.00
#
_symmetry.space_group_name_H-M   'P 1'
#
loop_
_entity.id
_entity.type
_entity.pdbx_description
1 polymer ?
#
loop_
_entity_poly.entity_id
_entity_poly.type
_entity_poly.pdbx_seq_one_letter_code
_entity_poly.pdbx_strand_id
1 'polypeptide(L)'
;MLHAKWYEDARGRLYYDDLLSFADSYANNQGVGTWTSYRSKQVKRCNWGRHRIPNSGDLDQGAGEFSPTDKYLPYGWQQYRQAWTGQDLAAQRRERAAWWK
;
A
#
# COMPACT_ATOMS: atom_id res chain seq x y z
N MET A 1 -8.18 8.00 -9.90
CA MET A 1 -8.21 6.73 -10.66
C MET A 1 -8.14 5.59 -9.65
N LEU A 2 -9.10 4.69 -9.66
CA LEU A 2 -9.11 3.46 -8.87
C LEU A 2 -9.02 2.29 -9.85
N HIS A 3 -8.18 1.30 -9.58
CA HIS A 3 -8.17 0.08 -10.35
C HIS A 3 -7.88 -1.14 -9.48
N ALA A 4 -8.50 -2.26 -9.86
CA ALA A 4 -8.23 -3.58 -9.35
C ALA A 4 -8.26 -4.57 -10.51
N LYS A 5 -7.32 -5.51 -10.51
CA LYS A 5 -7.20 -6.60 -11.47
C LYS A 5 -7.84 -7.84 -10.88
N TRP A 6 -8.54 -8.55 -11.74
CA TRP A 6 -9.23 -9.79 -11.46
C TRP A 6 -9.01 -10.72 -12.66
N TYR A 7 -9.06 -12.03 -12.43
CA TYR A 7 -9.07 -13.02 -13.50
C TYR A 7 -10.24 -13.97 -13.33
N GLU A 8 -10.66 -14.57 -14.44
CA GLU A 8 -11.72 -15.57 -14.48
C GLU A 8 -11.09 -16.94 -14.71
N ASP A 9 -11.53 -17.96 -13.97
CA ASP A 9 -11.13 -19.34 -14.24
C ASP A 9 -11.96 -19.98 -15.36
N ALA A 10 -11.58 -21.19 -15.79
CA ALA A 10 -12.30 -21.93 -16.82
C ALA A 10 -13.76 -22.31 -16.46
N ARG A 11 -14.18 -22.07 -15.21
CA ARG A 11 -15.55 -22.31 -14.72
C ARG A 11 -16.35 -21.02 -14.57
N GLY A 12 -15.81 -19.88 -15.00
CA GLY A 12 -16.46 -18.58 -14.90
C GLY A 12 -16.38 -17.93 -13.51
N ARG A 13 -15.50 -18.41 -12.63
CA ARG A 13 -15.36 -17.85 -11.28
C ARG A 13 -14.34 -16.72 -11.30
N LEU A 14 -14.73 -15.57 -10.74
CA LEU A 14 -13.87 -14.40 -10.63
C LEU A 14 -12.97 -14.49 -9.39
N TYR A 15 -11.69 -14.20 -9.57
CA TYR A 15 -10.67 -14.20 -8.54
C TYR A 15 -9.92 -12.88 -8.51
N TYR A 16 -9.52 -12.47 -7.31
CA TYR A 16 -8.60 -11.35 -7.17
C TYR A 16 -7.27 -11.74 -7.83
N ASP A 17 -6.74 -10.89 -8.70
CA ASP A 17 -5.50 -11.19 -9.40
C ASP A 17 -4.30 -10.92 -8.49
N ASP A 18 -3.82 -11.98 -7.86
CA ASP A 18 -2.56 -12.04 -7.14
C ASP A 18 -1.58 -13.08 -7.71
N LEU A 19 -1.82 -13.51 -8.95
CA LEU A 19 -1.06 -14.58 -9.62
C LEU A 19 0.42 -14.24 -9.71
N LEU A 20 0.75 -12.96 -9.88
CA LEU A 20 2.12 -12.47 -9.97
C LEU A 20 2.59 -11.77 -8.68
N SER A 21 1.97 -12.01 -7.53
CA SER A 21 2.36 -11.33 -6.28
C SER A 21 3.82 -11.55 -5.85
N PHE A 22 4.48 -12.57 -6.38
CA PHE A 22 5.90 -12.83 -6.19
C PHE A 22 6.82 -12.00 -7.10
N ALA A 23 6.29 -11.26 -8.08
CA ALA A 23 7.08 -10.47 -9.01
C ALA A 23 7.24 -9.03 -8.52
N ASP A 24 8.44 -8.47 -8.62
CA ASP A 24 8.77 -7.08 -8.19
C ASP A 24 7.86 -6.01 -8.79
N SER A 25 7.36 -6.25 -10.00
CA SER A 25 6.46 -5.32 -10.72
C SER A 25 4.99 -5.41 -10.30
N TYR A 26 4.65 -6.35 -9.41
CA TYR A 26 3.26 -6.58 -9.05
C TYR A 26 2.69 -5.41 -8.24
N ALA A 27 1.55 -4.93 -8.73
CA ALA A 27 0.72 -3.96 -8.04
C ALA A 27 -0.74 -4.20 -8.40
N ASN A 28 -1.62 -4.08 -7.41
CA ASN A 28 -3.06 -4.24 -7.59
C ASN A 28 -3.82 -3.44 -6.51
N ASN A 29 -5.13 -3.28 -6.65
CA ASN A 29 -6.00 -2.52 -5.76
C ASN A 29 -5.45 -1.12 -5.46
N GLN A 30 -5.08 -0.38 -6.51
CA GLN A 30 -4.44 0.93 -6.37
C GLN A 30 -5.44 2.06 -6.57
N GLY A 31 -5.35 3.06 -5.71
CA GLY A 31 -6.10 4.30 -5.79
C GLY A 31 -5.16 5.50 -5.92
N VAL A 32 -5.51 6.43 -6.81
CA VAL A 32 -4.94 7.77 -6.91
C VAL A 32 -6.07 8.77 -6.73
N GLY A 33 -5.95 9.62 -5.71
CA GLY A 33 -6.97 10.59 -5.39
C GLY A 33 -6.45 11.77 -4.58
N THR A 34 -7.39 12.60 -4.15
CA THR A 34 -7.14 13.74 -3.29
C THR A 34 -8.15 13.77 -2.16
N TRP A 35 -7.67 14.04 -0.96
CA TRP A 35 -8.52 14.39 0.17
C TRP A 35 -8.54 15.90 0.34
N THR A 36 -9.73 16.46 0.53
CA THR A 36 -9.91 17.89 0.81
C THR A 36 -10.46 18.06 2.22
N SER A 37 -9.77 18.83 3.05
CA SER A 37 -10.26 19.17 4.38
C SER A 37 -11.55 19.96 4.28
N TYR A 38 -12.61 19.50 4.95
CA TYR A 38 -13.86 20.25 5.02
C TYR A 38 -13.68 21.62 5.68
N ARG A 39 -12.86 21.70 6.75
CA ARG A 39 -12.64 22.90 7.56
C ARG A 39 -11.67 23.88 6.91
N SER A 40 -10.45 23.43 6.59
CA SER A 40 -9.38 24.34 6.11
C SER A 40 -9.31 24.47 4.60
N LYS A 41 -10.11 23.68 3.86
CA LYS A 41 -10.06 23.56 2.39
C LYS A 41 -8.71 23.11 1.82
N GLN A 42 -7.76 22.72 2.68
CA GLN A 42 -6.48 22.16 2.24
C GLN A 42 -6.70 20.85 1.49
N VAL A 43 -6.02 20.71 0.35
CA VAL A 43 -6.05 19.51 -0.48
C VAL A 43 -4.76 18.72 -0.27
N LYS A 44 -4.87 17.41 -0.08
CA LYS A 44 -3.75 16.47 0.04
C LYS A 44 -3.89 15.34 -0.97
N ARG A 45 -2.78 14.88 -1.53
CA ARG A 45 -2.76 13.65 -2.34
C ARG A 45 -2.98 12.44 -1.43
N CYS A 46 -3.83 11.53 -1.87
CA CYS A 46 -4.17 10.31 -1.16
C CYS A 46 -4.10 9.14 -2.12
N ASN A 47 -2.97 8.44 -2.10
CA ASN A 47 -2.74 7.27 -2.91
C ASN A 47 -2.56 6.06 -2.02
N TRP A 48 -3.05 4.91 -2.47
CA TRP A 48 -2.87 3.63 -1.80
C TRP A 48 -2.73 2.53 -2.85
N GLY A 49 -2.23 1.37 -2.44
CA GLY A 49 -2.10 0.21 -3.31
C GLY A 49 -1.66 -1.03 -2.56
N ARG A 50 -2.00 -2.20 -3.09
CA ARG A 50 -1.41 -3.47 -2.65
C ARG A 50 -0.05 -3.63 -3.33
N HIS A 51 0.96 -4.01 -2.54
CA HIS A 51 2.39 -4.12 -2.91
C HIS A 51 3.09 -2.81 -3.24
N ARG A 52 2.58 -1.99 -4.17
CA ARG A 52 3.16 -0.68 -4.50
C ARG A 52 2.11 0.43 -4.44
N ILE A 53 2.52 1.62 -4.01
CA ILE A 53 1.66 2.82 -3.98
C ILE A 53 1.91 3.63 -5.27
N PRO A 54 0.87 3.95 -6.06
CA PRO A 54 1.05 4.73 -7.29
C PRO A 54 1.48 6.17 -6.97
N ASN A 55 2.30 6.77 -7.84
CA ASN A 55 2.85 8.13 -7.68
C ASN A 55 3.48 8.37 -6.29
N SER A 56 4.18 7.37 -5.74
CA SER A 56 4.89 7.44 -4.47
C SER A 56 6.11 8.35 -4.51
N GLY A 57 6.69 8.59 -5.70
CA GLY A 57 7.89 9.42 -5.83
C GLY A 57 9.04 8.83 -5.03
N ASP A 58 9.72 9.67 -4.26
CA ASP A 58 10.83 9.29 -3.37
C ASP A 58 10.37 8.72 -2.02
N LEU A 59 9.07 8.52 -1.80
CA LEU A 59 8.58 7.75 -0.65
C LEU A 59 9.02 6.30 -0.74
N ASP A 60 9.05 5.71 -1.92
CA ASP A 60 9.28 4.28 -2.09
C ASP A 60 10.66 4.02 -2.70
N GLN A 61 11.61 3.56 -1.88
CA GLN A 61 12.98 3.21 -2.29
C GLN A 61 13.18 1.72 -2.53
N GLY A 62 12.10 0.93 -2.55
CA GLY A 62 12.17 -0.52 -2.63
C GLY A 62 12.41 -1.04 -4.05
N ALA A 63 13.35 -1.99 -4.18
CA ALA A 63 13.67 -2.66 -5.44
C ALA A 63 12.64 -3.73 -5.83
N GLY A 64 12.23 -4.58 -4.87
CA GLY A 64 11.17 -5.59 -5.04
C GLY A 64 9.86 -5.12 -4.41
N GLU A 65 9.82 -5.03 -3.09
CA GLU A 65 8.65 -4.62 -2.32
C GLU A 65 8.67 -3.12 -1.98
N PHE A 66 7.53 -2.56 -1.60
CA PHE A 66 7.48 -1.20 -1.07
C PHE A 66 8.37 -1.04 0.17
N SER A 67 9.25 -0.04 0.12
CA SER A 67 10.13 0.31 1.25
C SER A 67 10.06 1.83 1.46
N PRO A 68 9.44 2.32 2.54
CA PRO A 68 9.31 3.76 2.76
C PRO A 68 10.70 4.35 3.03
N THR A 69 11.13 5.41 2.35
CA THR A 69 12.45 6.07 2.54
C THR A 69 12.58 6.67 3.94
N ASP A 70 13.81 6.72 4.47
CA ASP A 70 14.14 7.11 5.86
C ASP A 70 13.53 8.44 6.29
N LYS A 71 13.56 9.44 5.39
CA LYS A 71 13.00 10.77 5.65
C LYS A 71 11.48 10.78 5.90
N TYR A 72 10.77 9.71 5.53
CA TYR A 72 9.33 9.59 5.75
C TYR A 72 8.95 8.78 6.99
N LEU A 73 9.89 8.06 7.63
CA LEU A 73 9.59 7.26 8.81
C LEU A 73 8.89 8.02 9.94
N PRO A 74 9.29 9.26 10.28
CA PRO A 74 8.64 10.01 11.35
C PRO A 74 7.17 10.34 11.06
N TYR A 75 6.72 10.26 9.79
CA TYR A 75 5.36 10.58 9.37
C TYR A 75 4.43 9.36 9.33
N GLY A 76 4.71 8.35 10.16
CA GLY A 76 3.86 7.16 10.31
C GLY A 76 4.39 5.88 9.65
N TRP A 77 5.57 5.91 9.01
CA TRP A 77 6.14 4.74 8.33
C TRP A 77 7.13 3.95 9.18
N GLN A 78 7.52 4.46 10.36
CA GLN A 78 8.45 3.77 11.27
C GLN A 78 7.96 2.37 11.66
N GLN A 79 6.69 2.25 12.01
CA GLN A 79 6.07 0.99 12.43
C GLN A 79 6.02 -0.01 11.27
N TYR A 80 5.59 0.44 10.10
CA TYR A 80 5.59 -0.35 8.87
C TYR A 80 6.99 -0.93 8.57
N ARG A 81 8.03 -0.08 8.61
CA ARG A 81 9.42 -0.51 8.36
C ARG A 81 9.88 -1.55 9.40
N GLN A 82 9.59 -1.34 10.68
CA GLN A 82 9.92 -2.32 11.72
C GLN A 82 9.21 -3.66 11.48
N ALA A 83 7.93 -3.63 11.08
CA ALA A 83 7.15 -4.82 10.83
C ALA A 83 7.69 -5.67 9.68
N TRP A 84 8.01 -5.05 8.54
CA TRP A 84 8.29 -5.77 7.29
C TRP A 84 9.77 -5.82 6.90
N THR A 85 10.53 -4.74 7.12
CA THR A 85 11.99 -4.74 6.91
C THR A 85 12.71 -5.27 8.14
N GLY A 86 12.30 -4.83 9.33
CA GLY A 86 12.87 -5.26 10.60
C GLY A 86 12.40 -6.63 11.09
N GLN A 87 11.35 -7.19 10.48
CA GLN A 87 10.73 -8.47 10.88
C GLN A 87 10.30 -8.50 12.37
N ASP A 88 9.95 -7.34 12.93
CA ASP A 88 9.50 -7.23 14.32
C ASP A 88 8.06 -7.75 14.47
N LEU A 89 7.91 -8.87 15.17
CA LEU A 89 6.62 -9.53 15.40
C LEU A 89 5.62 -8.65 16.17
N ALA A 90 6.08 -7.82 17.10
CA ALA A 90 5.21 -6.91 17.85
C ALA A 90 4.73 -5.76 16.96
N ALA A 91 5.58 -5.22 16.09
CA ALA A 91 5.19 -4.23 15.09
C ALA A 91 4.18 -4.82 14.09
N GLN A 92 4.44 -6.02 13.57
CA GLN A 92 3.51 -6.70 12.67
C GLN A 92 2.14 -6.97 13.32
N ARG A 93 2.10 -7.33 14.61
CA ARG A 93 0.84 -7.51 15.34
C ARG A 93 0.05 -6.21 15.43
N ARG A 94 0.71 -5.06 15.58
CA ARG A 94 0.06 -3.75 15.62
C ARG A 94 -0.44 -3.33 14.23
N GLU A 95 0.35 -3.54 13.18
CA GLU A 95 -0.06 -3.30 11.78
C GLU A 95 -1.27 -4.15 11.38
N ARG A 96 -1.36 -5.38 11.88
CA ARG A 96 -2.50 -6.29 11.65
C ARG A 96 -3.69 -6.04 12.58
N ALA A 97 -3.58 -5.14 13.55
CA ALA A 97 -4.68 -4.86 14.46
C ALA A 97 -5.82 -4.14 13.71
N ALA A 98 -7.07 -4.47 14.05
CA ALA A 98 -8.22 -3.75 13.53
C ALA A 98 -8.15 -2.29 14.01
N TRP A 99 -7.99 -1.37 13.06
CA TRP A 99 -7.96 0.08 13.29
C TRP A 99 -9.35 0.72 13.20
N TRP A 100 -10.34 -0.05 12.77
CA TRP A 100 -11.75 0.30 12.77
C TRP A 100 -12.49 -0.62 13.75
N LYS A 101 -13.04 -0.03 14.80
CA LYS A 101 -14.02 -0.61 15.72
C LYS A 101 -15.03 0.46 16.09
#